data_AF-A0A6J0PEG3-F1
#
_entry.id   AF-A0A6J0PEG3-F1
#
_cell.length_a   1.000
_cell.length_b   1.000
_cell.length_c   1.000
_cell.angle_alpha   90.00
_cell.angle_beta   90.00
_cell.angle_gamma   90.00
#
_symmetry.space_group_name_H-M   'P 1'
#
loop_
_entity.id
_entity.type
_entity.pdbx_description
1 polymer ?
#
loop_
_entity_poly.entity_id
_entity_poly.type
_entity_poly.pdbx_seq_one_letter_code
_entity_poly.pdbx_strand_id
1 'polypeptide(L)'
;MSGKSAESAPSAGEASSSYTILRVLKEMNSGPPPPGTKGYHPAAAVNLAAAHRWVTYDSFMCVLRGLTQVSFRHSVPYADVEAQLKQLFEENPAPFAADSRFPESEVYVCVDRAPVGSLVVRMREALALGLGGVREYFDAVRLAMDVVTGEEAATELPVLFNRSIFESVFQLQWTNLCSGCGAEIN
;
A
#
# COMPACT_ATOMS: atom_id res chain seq x y z
N MET A 1 -17.44 -40.65 25.92
CA MET A 1 -16.49 -39.54 26.15
C MET A 1 -16.43 -38.73 24.87
N SER A 2 -17.22 -37.66 24.79
CA SER A 2 -17.32 -36.81 23.59
C SER A 2 -16.35 -35.65 23.73
N GLY A 3 -15.25 -35.68 22.95
CA GLY A 3 -14.31 -34.58 22.83
C GLY A 3 -14.80 -33.60 21.77
N LYS A 4 -15.20 -32.40 22.20
CA LYS A 4 -15.56 -31.27 21.35
C LYS A 4 -14.30 -30.44 21.13
N SER A 5 -13.66 -30.55 19.97
CA SER A 5 -12.53 -29.69 19.61
C SER A 5 -13.06 -28.32 19.18
N ALA A 6 -12.58 -27.28 19.86
CA ALA A 6 -12.90 -25.90 19.60
C ALA A 6 -12.23 -25.44 18.30
N GLU A 7 -13.04 -24.88 17.42
CA GLU A 7 -12.62 -24.13 16.23
C GLU A 7 -12.17 -22.74 16.67
N SER A 8 -10.86 -22.49 16.61
CA SER A 8 -10.28 -21.19 16.92
C SER A 8 -10.42 -20.26 15.72
N ALA A 9 -11.31 -19.29 15.83
CA ALA A 9 -11.46 -18.21 14.86
C ALA A 9 -10.24 -17.28 14.82
N PRO A 10 -9.90 -16.67 13.66
CA PRO A 10 -8.80 -15.72 13.55
C PRO A 10 -9.13 -14.37 14.21
N SER A 11 -8.09 -13.78 14.80
CA SER A 11 -8.08 -12.53 15.57
C SER A 11 -8.64 -11.32 14.81
N ALA A 12 -9.72 -10.72 15.33
CA ALA A 12 -10.40 -9.54 14.81
C ALA A 12 -9.69 -8.19 15.14
N GLY A 13 -8.45 -8.23 15.65
CA GLY A 13 -7.79 -7.04 16.21
C GLY A 13 -7.25 -6.03 15.20
N GLU A 14 -6.83 -6.47 14.00
CA GLU A 14 -6.13 -5.59 13.04
C GLU A 14 -7.10 -4.82 12.15
N ALA A 15 -8.16 -5.46 11.65
CA ALA A 15 -9.18 -4.81 10.83
C ALA A 15 -9.89 -3.68 11.60
N SER A 16 -10.19 -3.89 12.88
CA SER A 16 -10.88 -2.92 13.74
C SER A 16 -10.09 -1.61 13.93
N SER A 17 -8.76 -1.66 13.88
CA SER A 17 -7.90 -0.48 14.05
C SER A 17 -7.93 0.42 12.82
N SER A 18 -7.80 -0.17 11.62
CA SER A 18 -7.85 0.56 10.35
C SER A 18 -9.21 1.22 10.11
N TYR A 19 -10.31 0.55 10.47
CA TYR A 19 -11.65 1.12 10.35
C TYR A 19 -11.90 2.30 11.31
N THR A 20 -11.30 2.26 12.50
CA THR A 20 -11.42 3.35 13.49
C THR A 20 -10.67 4.60 13.02
N ILE A 21 -9.46 4.44 12.47
CA ILE A 21 -8.66 5.55 11.94
C ILE A 21 -9.36 6.21 10.76
N LEU A 22 -9.89 5.42 9.81
CA LEU A 22 -10.60 5.97 8.64
C LEU A 22 -11.90 6.69 9.02
N ARG A 23 -12.61 6.24 10.06
CA ARG A 23 -13.81 6.92 10.57
C ARG A 23 -13.50 8.25 11.25
N VAL A 24 -12.50 8.28 12.13
CA VAL A 24 -12.06 9.52 12.81
C VAL A 24 -11.57 10.55 11.80
N LEU A 25 -10.82 10.11 10.78
CA LEU A 25 -10.37 11.00 9.71
C LEU A 25 -11.52 11.52 8.86
N LYS A 26 -12.50 10.68 8.52
CA LYS A 26 -13.71 11.12 7.79
C LYS A 26 -14.46 12.22 8.53
N GLU A 27 -14.53 12.14 9.86
CA GLU A 27 -15.16 13.18 10.69
C GLU A 27 -14.35 14.47 10.72
N MET A 28 -13.01 14.38 10.86
CA MET A 28 -12.10 15.54 10.86
C MET A 28 -11.98 16.24 9.49
N ASN A 29 -12.29 15.54 8.40
CA ASN A 29 -12.07 15.97 7.03
C ASN A 29 -13.34 16.46 6.31
N SER A 30 -14.44 16.64 7.04
CA SER A 30 -15.77 16.93 6.50
C SER A 30 -16.02 18.39 6.08
N GLY A 31 -15.02 19.27 6.16
CA GLY A 31 -15.12 20.67 5.76
C GLY A 31 -14.77 20.91 4.28
N PRO A 32 -15.43 21.86 3.60
CA PRO A 32 -15.02 22.28 2.26
C PRO A 32 -13.58 22.84 2.27
N PRO A 33 -12.83 22.70 1.17
CA PRO A 33 -11.48 23.25 1.09
C PRO A 33 -11.49 24.77 1.31
N PRO A 34 -10.47 25.35 1.97
CA PRO A 34 -10.40 26.79 2.17
C PRO A 34 -10.42 27.55 0.82
N PRO A 35 -11.00 28.74 0.74
CA PRO A 35 -11.02 29.53 -0.49
C PRO A 35 -9.60 29.82 -1.00
N GLY A 36 -9.37 29.63 -2.29
CA GLY A 36 -8.09 29.97 -2.94
C GLY A 36 -6.98 28.92 -2.79
N THR A 37 -7.26 27.75 -2.22
CA THR A 37 -6.25 26.69 -2.13
C THR A 37 -6.18 25.85 -3.41
N LYS A 38 -4.96 25.56 -3.85
CA LYS A 38 -4.65 24.69 -4.99
C LYS A 38 -4.11 23.36 -4.46
N GLY A 39 -4.50 22.27 -5.12
CA GLY A 39 -3.94 20.95 -4.89
C GLY A 39 -4.85 20.06 -4.05
N TYR A 40 -4.25 19.09 -3.36
CA TYR A 40 -4.98 18.10 -2.59
C TYR A 40 -5.46 18.62 -1.23
N HIS A 41 -6.71 18.29 -0.92
CA HIS A 41 -7.33 18.54 0.37
C HIS A 41 -8.09 17.30 0.86
N PRO A 42 -8.24 17.12 2.18
CA PRO A 42 -7.62 17.91 3.26
C PRO A 42 -6.17 17.49 3.56
N ALA A 43 -5.38 18.39 4.14
CA ALA A 43 -3.95 18.15 4.41
C ALA A 43 -3.69 16.93 5.32
N ALA A 44 -4.58 16.65 6.28
CA ALA A 44 -4.47 15.47 7.14
C ALA A 44 -4.56 14.16 6.33
N ALA A 45 -5.45 14.10 5.34
CA ALA A 45 -5.55 12.95 4.45
C ALA A 45 -4.32 12.84 3.52
N VAL A 46 -3.77 13.96 3.07
CA VAL A 46 -2.52 13.98 2.26
C VAL A 46 -1.37 13.40 3.07
N ASN A 47 -1.21 13.84 4.32
CA ASN A 47 -0.16 13.34 5.22
C ASN A 47 -0.33 11.85 5.54
N LEU A 48 -1.57 11.39 5.76
CA LEU A 48 -1.84 9.98 5.96
C LEU A 48 -1.46 9.17 4.72
N ALA A 49 -1.88 9.61 3.53
CA ALA A 49 -1.55 8.95 2.28
C ALA A 49 -0.03 8.91 2.05
N ALA A 50 0.67 10.00 2.39
CA ALA A 50 2.12 10.12 2.20
C ALA A 50 2.93 9.31 3.21
N ALA A 51 2.33 8.90 4.34
CA ALA A 51 2.94 7.99 5.29
C ALA A 51 3.00 6.55 4.78
N HIS A 52 2.21 6.22 3.75
CA HIS A 52 2.32 4.95 3.06
C HIS A 52 3.47 4.93 2.06
N ARG A 53 3.98 3.75 1.82
CA ARG A 53 5.01 3.45 0.83
C ARG A 53 4.37 3.03 -0.48
N TRP A 54 4.87 3.63 -1.55
CA TRP A 54 4.31 3.54 -2.90
C TRP A 54 5.36 3.00 -3.85
N VAL A 55 4.99 2.02 -4.67
CA VAL A 55 5.88 1.45 -5.69
C VAL A 55 5.09 1.32 -6.97
N THR A 56 5.68 1.62 -8.13
CA THR A 56 5.01 1.37 -9.40
C THR A 56 4.75 -0.13 -9.56
N TYR A 57 3.61 -0.49 -10.16
CA TYR A 57 3.27 -1.89 -10.40
C TYR A 57 4.37 -2.65 -11.15
N ASP A 58 4.97 -2.02 -12.17
CA ASP A 58 6.04 -2.61 -12.96
C ASP A 58 7.31 -2.89 -12.14
N SER A 59 7.75 -1.93 -11.32
CA SER A 59 8.90 -2.13 -10.42
C SER A 59 8.61 -3.22 -9.39
N PHE A 60 7.40 -3.23 -8.82
CA PHE A 60 6.97 -4.25 -7.86
C PHE A 60 6.99 -5.65 -8.48
N MET A 61 6.42 -5.82 -9.67
CA MET A 61 6.42 -7.09 -10.39
C MET A 61 7.82 -7.52 -10.83
N CYS A 62 8.68 -6.58 -11.22
CA CYS A 62 10.06 -6.85 -11.56
C CYS A 62 10.82 -7.46 -10.37
N VAL A 63 10.70 -6.84 -9.19
CA VAL A 63 11.32 -7.34 -7.96
C VAL A 63 10.73 -8.70 -7.57
N LEU A 64 9.41 -8.86 -7.53
CA LEU A 64 8.80 -10.15 -7.18
C LEU A 64 9.27 -11.28 -8.10
N ARG A 65 9.38 -11.03 -9.41
CA ARG A 65 9.94 -12.01 -10.37
C ARG A 65 11.41 -12.32 -10.06
N GLY A 66 12.22 -11.32 -9.73
CA GLY A 66 13.60 -11.54 -9.27
C GLY A 66 13.67 -12.43 -8.03
N LEU A 67 12.79 -12.18 -7.05
CA LEU A 67 12.70 -12.95 -5.81
C LEU A 67 12.32 -14.42 -6.03
N THR A 68 11.57 -14.75 -7.09
CA THR A 68 11.27 -16.16 -7.47
C THR A 68 12.47 -16.92 -8.04
N GLN A 69 13.51 -16.22 -8.48
CA GLN A 69 14.69 -16.83 -9.12
C GLN A 69 15.86 -17.04 -8.16
N VAL A 70 15.71 -16.66 -6.90
CA VAL A 70 16.76 -16.76 -5.88
C VAL A 70 17.13 -18.21 -5.61
N SER A 71 18.43 -18.51 -5.58
CA SER A 71 18.95 -19.84 -5.29
C SER A 71 19.54 -19.91 -3.89
N PHE A 72 18.83 -20.56 -2.96
CA PHE A 72 19.25 -20.73 -1.56
C PHE A 72 20.30 -21.86 -1.37
N ARG A 73 21.20 -22.06 -2.34
CA ARG A 73 22.19 -23.14 -2.26
C ARG A 73 23.34 -22.84 -1.30
N HIS A 74 23.69 -21.57 -1.07
CA HIS A 74 24.78 -21.12 -0.20
C HIS A 74 24.29 -19.99 0.73
N SER A 75 25.07 -19.58 1.74
CA SER A 75 24.69 -18.58 2.76
C SER A 75 24.69 -17.12 2.31
N VAL A 76 25.00 -16.85 1.03
CA VAL A 76 25.14 -15.50 0.44
C VAL A 76 23.84 -14.82 -0.06
N PRO A 77 22.74 -15.51 -0.45
CA PRO A 77 21.61 -14.88 -1.13
C PRO A 77 20.73 -14.02 -0.21
N TYR A 78 20.94 -14.05 1.11
CA TYR A 78 20.13 -13.28 2.06
C TYR A 78 20.36 -11.77 1.92
N ALA A 79 21.61 -11.34 1.75
CA ALA A 79 21.93 -9.91 1.62
C ALA A 79 21.35 -9.31 0.34
N ASP A 80 21.40 -10.04 -0.77
CA ASP A 80 20.86 -9.59 -2.06
C ASP A 80 19.34 -9.53 -2.06
N VAL A 81 18.68 -10.49 -1.40
CA VAL A 81 17.22 -10.47 -1.22
C VAL A 81 16.81 -9.33 -0.30
N GLU A 82 17.53 -9.14 0.80
CA GLU A 82 17.23 -8.07 1.74
C GLU A 82 17.45 -6.68 1.10
N ALA A 83 18.47 -6.53 0.26
CA ALA A 83 18.68 -5.32 -0.53
C ALA A 83 17.53 -5.06 -1.51
N GLN A 84 17.06 -6.09 -2.25
CA GLN A 84 15.90 -5.96 -3.15
C GLN A 84 14.62 -5.60 -2.41
N LEU A 85 14.36 -6.24 -1.25
CA LEU A 85 13.23 -5.88 -0.40
C LEU A 85 13.39 -4.44 0.09
N LYS A 86 14.56 -4.06 0.61
CA LYS A 86 14.83 -2.69 1.08
C LYS A 86 14.58 -1.65 0.00
N GLN A 87 15.07 -1.87 -1.22
CA GLN A 87 14.84 -1.00 -2.37
C GLN A 87 13.34 -0.82 -2.65
N LEU A 88 12.56 -1.91 -2.55
CA LEU A 88 11.10 -1.86 -2.71
C LEU A 88 10.42 -1.03 -1.63
N PHE A 89 10.90 -1.11 -0.38
CA PHE A 89 10.18 -0.60 0.80
C PHE A 89 10.71 0.71 1.37
N GLU A 90 11.90 1.18 1.01
CA GLU A 90 12.51 2.32 1.72
C GLU A 90 12.96 3.43 0.78
N GLU A 91 13.05 3.16 -0.53
CA GLU A 91 13.70 4.06 -1.48
C GLU A 91 12.74 4.74 -2.47
N ASN A 92 11.43 4.48 -2.35
CA ASN A 92 10.45 5.01 -3.31
C ASN A 92 9.73 6.26 -2.76
N PRO A 93 9.89 7.44 -3.40
CA PRO A 93 9.14 8.63 -3.04
C PRO A 93 7.64 8.44 -3.32
N ALA A 94 6.79 9.12 -2.56
CA ALA A 94 5.36 9.16 -2.84
C ALA A 94 5.12 9.78 -4.24
N PRO A 95 4.19 9.23 -5.05
CA PRO A 95 3.96 9.70 -6.42
C PRO A 95 3.10 10.97 -6.50
N PHE A 96 2.88 11.62 -5.35
CA PHE A 96 2.05 12.81 -5.23
C PHE A 96 2.59 13.69 -4.11
N ALA A 97 2.14 14.93 -4.10
CA ALA A 97 2.38 15.90 -3.02
C ALA A 97 1.13 16.76 -2.84
N ALA A 98 1.13 17.67 -1.86
CA ALA A 98 0.01 18.59 -1.68
C ALA A 98 -0.30 19.39 -2.96
N ASP A 99 0.71 19.75 -3.74
CA ASP A 99 0.64 20.52 -4.97
C ASP A 99 0.89 19.70 -6.26
N SER A 100 1.06 18.38 -6.12
CA SER A 100 1.29 17.45 -7.24
C SER A 100 0.28 16.31 -7.21
N ARG A 101 -0.57 16.23 -8.24
CA ARG A 101 -1.64 15.23 -8.31
C ARG A 101 -1.06 13.85 -8.60
N PHE A 102 -1.75 12.82 -8.10
CA PHE A 102 -1.39 11.43 -8.35
C PHE A 102 -1.41 11.14 -9.88
N PRO A 103 -0.44 10.39 -10.43
CA PRO A 103 -0.33 10.17 -11.87
C PRO A 103 -1.57 9.47 -12.45
N GLU A 104 -1.99 9.88 -13.65
CA GLU A 104 -3.17 9.29 -14.29
C GLU A 104 -2.88 7.97 -14.98
N SER A 105 -1.70 7.89 -15.59
CA SER A 105 -1.30 6.83 -16.50
C SER A 105 -0.62 5.64 -15.82
N GLU A 106 -0.41 5.71 -14.51
CA GLU A 106 0.38 4.73 -13.77
C GLU A 106 -0.45 4.10 -12.65
N VAL A 107 -0.14 2.83 -12.37
CA VAL A 107 -0.70 2.08 -11.26
C VAL A 107 0.40 1.87 -10.22
N TYR A 108 0.06 2.14 -8.97
CA TYR A 108 0.96 1.93 -7.84
C TYR A 108 0.43 0.85 -6.90
N VAL A 109 1.36 0.15 -6.28
CA VAL A 109 1.13 -0.77 -5.16
C VAL A 109 1.39 -0.01 -3.87
N CYS A 110 0.42 -0.02 -2.96
CA CYS A 110 0.61 0.44 -1.59
C CYS A 110 1.14 -0.72 -0.73
N VAL A 111 2.45 -0.76 -0.52
CA VAL A 111 3.11 -1.94 0.06
C VAL A 111 2.85 -2.15 1.55
N ASP A 112 2.37 -1.12 2.26
CA ASP A 112 1.99 -1.22 3.67
C ASP A 112 0.65 -1.90 3.91
N ARG A 113 -0.19 -2.01 2.88
CA ARG A 113 -1.55 -2.53 3.05
C ARG A 113 -1.57 -4.04 3.02
N ALA A 114 -2.40 -4.62 3.88
CA ALA A 114 -2.68 -6.04 3.82
C ALA A 114 -3.40 -6.39 2.51
N PRO A 115 -3.12 -7.58 1.93
CA PRO A 115 -2.20 -8.59 2.44
C PRO A 115 -0.72 -8.36 2.05
N VAL A 116 -0.41 -7.40 1.18
CA VAL A 116 0.96 -7.17 0.67
C VAL A 116 1.96 -6.94 1.82
N GLY A 117 1.66 -6.01 2.73
CA GLY A 117 2.55 -5.71 3.86
C GLY A 117 2.83 -6.93 4.74
N SER A 118 1.82 -7.74 5.03
CA SER A 118 1.94 -8.96 5.83
C SER A 118 2.79 -10.03 5.12
N LEU A 119 2.64 -10.17 3.81
CA LEU A 119 3.43 -11.12 3.01
C LEU A 119 4.91 -10.73 2.98
N VAL A 120 5.20 -9.44 2.97
CA VAL A 120 6.58 -8.94 3.03
C VAL A 120 7.23 -9.23 4.37
N VAL A 121 6.52 -9.00 5.47
CA VAL A 121 7.00 -9.38 6.80
C VAL A 121 7.28 -10.88 6.84
N ARG A 122 6.38 -11.69 6.30
CA ARG A 122 6.56 -13.15 6.19
C ARG A 122 7.78 -13.55 5.35
N MET A 123 8.09 -12.83 4.26
CA MET A 123 9.33 -13.06 3.51
C MET A 123 10.57 -12.78 4.37
N ARG A 124 10.59 -11.66 5.11
CA ARG A 124 11.71 -11.29 6.00
C ARG A 124 11.90 -12.29 7.13
N GLU A 125 10.81 -12.72 7.77
CA GLU A 125 10.84 -13.74 8.82
C GLU A 125 11.34 -15.08 8.29
N ALA A 126 10.87 -15.50 7.11
CA ALA A 126 11.33 -16.72 6.46
C ALA A 126 12.83 -16.67 6.14
N LEU A 127 13.35 -15.52 5.69
CA LEU A 127 14.78 -15.33 5.45
C LEU A 127 15.60 -15.43 6.74
N ALA A 128 15.08 -14.91 7.87
CA ALA A 128 15.74 -15.01 9.16
C ALA A 128 15.88 -16.46 9.68
N LEU A 129 15.01 -17.37 9.23
CA LEU A 129 15.09 -18.81 9.51
C LEU A 129 16.14 -19.55 8.66
N GLY A 130 16.77 -18.87 7.70
CA GLY A 130 17.74 -19.46 6.79
C GLY A 130 17.12 -20.55 5.90
N LEU A 131 17.84 -21.66 5.73
CA LEU A 131 17.37 -22.79 4.90
C LEU A 131 16.05 -23.38 5.40
N GLY A 132 15.72 -23.21 6.68
CA GLY A 132 14.47 -23.69 7.27
C GLY A 132 13.22 -22.90 6.85
N GLY A 133 13.38 -21.69 6.30
CA GLY A 133 12.27 -20.84 5.84
C GLY A 133 12.11 -20.74 4.33
N VAL A 134 12.88 -21.50 3.54
CA VAL A 134 12.91 -21.36 2.07
C VAL A 134 11.53 -21.58 1.45
N ARG A 135 10.77 -22.55 1.97
CA ARG A 135 9.41 -22.84 1.49
C ARG A 135 8.48 -21.67 1.80
N GLU A 136 8.50 -21.19 3.03
CA GLU A 136 7.68 -20.08 3.51
C GLU A 136 7.98 -18.78 2.75
N TYR A 137 9.24 -18.56 2.40
CA TYR A 137 9.68 -17.46 1.56
C TYR A 137 9.04 -17.54 0.16
N PHE A 138 9.19 -18.66 -0.55
CA PHE A 138 8.62 -18.79 -1.91
C PHE A 138 7.09 -18.78 -1.89
N ASP A 139 6.46 -19.39 -0.88
CA ASP A 139 5.02 -19.32 -0.70
C ASP A 139 4.56 -17.87 -0.51
N ALA A 140 5.26 -17.06 0.28
CA ALA A 140 4.95 -15.64 0.47
C ALA A 140 5.15 -14.83 -0.82
N VAL A 141 6.23 -15.06 -1.59
CA VAL A 141 6.48 -14.39 -2.88
C VAL A 141 5.37 -14.71 -3.89
N ARG A 142 4.97 -15.99 -3.99
CA ARG A 142 3.88 -16.41 -4.88
C ARG A 142 2.56 -15.77 -4.49
N LEU A 143 2.21 -15.78 -3.21
CA LEU A 143 1.00 -15.13 -2.72
C LEU A 143 1.01 -13.62 -3.00
N ALA A 144 2.17 -12.96 -2.87
CA ALA A 144 2.28 -11.52 -3.17
C ALA A 144 2.03 -11.24 -4.66
N MET A 145 2.52 -12.10 -5.55
CA MET A 145 2.20 -12.03 -6.99
C MET A 145 0.72 -12.29 -7.26
N ASP A 146 0.14 -13.32 -6.65
CA ASP A 146 -1.28 -13.67 -6.84
C ASP A 146 -2.18 -12.51 -6.38
N VAL A 147 -1.85 -11.83 -5.29
CA VAL A 147 -2.59 -10.67 -4.77
C VAL A 147 -2.65 -9.50 -5.74
N VAL A 148 -1.56 -9.23 -6.47
CA VAL A 148 -1.49 -8.08 -7.39
C VAL A 148 -1.85 -8.45 -8.83
N THR A 149 -2.00 -9.73 -9.15
CA THR A 149 -2.38 -10.22 -10.50
C THR A 149 -3.78 -10.86 -10.55
N GLY A 150 -4.33 -11.27 -9.41
CA GLY A 150 -5.61 -11.98 -9.34
C GLY A 150 -6.83 -11.09 -9.58
N GLU A 151 -7.79 -11.60 -10.35
CA GLU A 151 -9.12 -11.00 -10.55
C GLU A 151 -9.97 -11.01 -9.27
N GLU A 152 -9.61 -11.86 -8.30
CA GLU A 152 -10.30 -12.06 -7.03
C GLU A 152 -9.74 -11.18 -5.90
N ALA A 153 -9.14 -10.03 -6.23
CA ALA A 153 -8.71 -9.02 -5.25
C ALA A 153 -9.90 -8.28 -4.60
N ALA A 154 -10.95 -9.02 -4.26
CA ALA A 154 -12.04 -8.59 -3.39
C ALA A 154 -11.58 -8.61 -1.93
N THR A 155 -10.39 -8.06 -1.65
CA THR A 155 -10.07 -7.60 -0.30
C THR A 155 -10.85 -6.31 -0.07
N GLU A 156 -11.41 -6.11 1.12
CA GLU A 156 -12.18 -4.90 1.47
C GLU A 156 -11.39 -3.60 1.26
N LEU A 157 -10.05 -3.69 1.19
CA LEU A 157 -9.14 -2.60 0.93
C LEU A 157 -8.32 -2.86 -0.34
N PRO A 158 -8.24 -1.89 -1.26
CA PRO A 158 -7.42 -2.03 -2.46
C PRO A 158 -5.94 -1.96 -2.11
N VAL A 159 -5.15 -2.77 -2.84
CA VAL A 159 -3.68 -2.77 -2.81
C VAL A 159 -3.08 -2.09 -4.05
N LEU A 160 -3.84 -2.06 -5.15
CA LEU A 160 -3.50 -1.37 -6.39
C LEU A 160 -4.25 -0.05 -6.50
N PHE A 161 -3.53 1.00 -6.87
CA PHE A 161 -4.02 2.36 -6.90
C PHE A 161 -3.72 3.01 -8.24
N ASN A 162 -4.79 3.31 -8.98
CA ASN A 162 -4.79 4.42 -9.93
C ASN A 162 -5.25 5.68 -9.19
N ARG A 163 -5.21 6.84 -9.87
CA ARG A 163 -5.66 8.13 -9.31
C ARG A 163 -7.06 8.05 -8.68
N SER A 164 -8.03 7.44 -9.36
CA SER A 164 -9.41 7.40 -8.89
C SER A 164 -9.56 6.61 -7.59
N ILE A 165 -8.93 5.44 -7.52
CA ILE A 165 -8.92 4.61 -6.29
C ILE A 165 -8.20 5.36 -5.17
N PHE A 166 -7.06 5.97 -5.45
CA PHE A 166 -6.30 6.76 -4.50
C PHE A 166 -7.14 7.89 -3.88
N GLU A 167 -7.74 8.73 -4.73
CA GLU A 167 -8.56 9.85 -4.27
C GLU A 167 -9.78 9.38 -3.47
N SER A 168 -10.43 8.31 -3.93
CA SER A 168 -11.58 7.74 -3.23
C SER A 168 -11.24 7.15 -1.86
N VAL A 169 -10.16 6.37 -1.77
CA VAL A 169 -9.77 5.66 -0.54
C VAL A 169 -9.31 6.61 0.55
N PHE A 170 -8.53 7.64 0.18
CA PHE A 170 -8.04 8.65 1.12
C PHE A 170 -8.99 9.85 1.26
N GLN A 171 -10.13 9.84 0.55
CA GLN A 171 -11.11 10.93 0.54
C GLN A 171 -10.47 12.28 0.18
N LEU A 172 -9.58 12.26 -0.80
CA LEU A 172 -8.85 13.42 -1.28
C LEU A 172 -9.62 14.12 -2.39
N GLN A 173 -9.63 15.44 -2.34
CA GLN A 173 -10.19 16.32 -3.36
C GLN A 173 -9.05 17.13 -3.97
N TRP A 174 -9.02 17.22 -5.29
CA TRP A 174 -8.07 18.05 -6.02
C TRP A 174 -8.73 19.35 -6.47
N THR A 175 -8.22 20.49 -6.00
CA THR A 175 -8.70 21.82 -6.39
C THR A 175 -7.74 22.46 -7.38
N ASN A 176 -8.26 22.89 -8.53
CA ASN A 176 -7.53 23.77 -9.44
C ASN A 176 -7.74 25.23 -9.02
N LEU A 177 -6.74 26.09 -9.21
CA LEU A 177 -6.99 27.53 -9.11
C LEU A 177 -8.05 27.90 -10.14
N CYS A 178 -9.15 28.52 -9.71
CA CYS A 178 -10.07 29.18 -10.62
C CYS A 178 -9.31 30.32 -11.31
N SER A 179 -8.83 30.08 -12.53
CA SER A 179 -8.40 31.13 -13.45
C SER A 179 -9.65 31.89 -13.95
N GLY A 180 -10.30 32.67 -13.09
CA GLY A 180 -11.50 33.39 -13.51
C GLY A 180 -12.41 33.85 -12.38
N CYS A 181 -11.93 34.78 -11.55
CA CYS A 181 -12.80 35.85 -11.04
C CYS A 181 -12.11 37.16 -11.38
N GLY A 182 -12.24 37.57 -12.64
CA GLY A 182 -12.07 38.97 -13.00
C GLY A 182 -13.16 39.76 -12.27
N ALA A 183 -12.78 40.44 -11.20
CA ALA A 183 -13.58 41.52 -10.65
C ALA A 183 -13.47 42.71 -11.61
N GLU A 184 -14.19 42.66 -12.73
CA GLU A 184 -14.70 43.89 -13.34
C GLU A 184 -15.93 44.29 -12.53
N ILE A 185 -15.76 45.29 -11.67
CA ILE A 185 -16.88 46.05 -11.13
C ILE A 185 -16.66 47.47 -11.66
N ASN A 186 -17.62 47.91 -12.50
CA ASN A 186 -17.77 49.28 -12.99
C ASN A 186 -17.72 50.33 -11.87
#